data_AF-A0A958RKR6-F1
#
_entry.id   AF-A0A958RKR6-F1
#
_cell.length_a   1.000
_cell.length_b   1.000
_cell.length_c   1.000
_cell.angle_alpha   90.00
_cell.angle_beta   90.00
_cell.angle_gamma   90.00
#
_symmetry.space_group_name_H-M   'P 1'
#
loop_
_entity.id
_entity.type
_entity.pdbx_description
1 polymer ?
#
loop_
_entity_poly.entity_id
_entity_poly.type
_entity_poly.pdbx_seq_one_letter_code
_entity_poly.pdbx_strand_id
1 'polypeptide(L)' 'LTREESCGGHFREEHQTPDNEALRDDAKFCHASAWEHQTTGDKISWQLHKEALNFEYVKLSQRSYK' A
#
# COMPACT_ATOMS: atom_id res chain seq x y z
N LEU A 1 2.23 6.97 -8.78
CA LEU A 1 1.46 5.91 -8.07
C LEU A 1 0.67 6.57 -6.93
N THR A 2 -0.41 5.97 -6.42
CA THR A 2 -1.20 6.54 -5.30
C THR A 2 -0.75 6.05 -3.92
N ARG A 3 0.20 5.10 -3.85
CA ARG A 3 0.71 4.50 -2.62
C ARG A 3 2.06 5.14 -2.23
N GLU A 4 1.99 6.13 -1.35
CA GLU A 4 3.12 6.94 -0.83
C GLU A 4 3.74 6.31 0.42
N GLU A 5 4.26 5.09 0.28
CA GLU A 5 5.02 4.37 1.30
C GLU A 5 5.93 3.30 0.65
N SER A 6 6.70 2.56 1.45
CA SER A 6 7.33 1.29 1.05
C SER A 6 6.82 0.13 1.90
N CYS A 7 6.37 -0.94 1.26
CA CYS A 7 5.88 -2.15 1.93
C CYS A 7 6.11 -3.40 1.07
N GLY A 8 6.94 -4.32 1.56
CA GLY A 8 7.24 -5.57 0.84
C GLY A 8 7.97 -5.30 -0.47
N GLY A 9 7.45 -5.82 -1.59
CA GLY A 9 8.02 -5.61 -2.93
C GLY A 9 7.73 -4.24 -3.55
N HIS A 10 6.85 -3.44 -2.95
CA HIS A 10 6.65 -2.03 -3.33
C HIS A 10 7.65 -1.18 -2.54
N PHE A 11 8.66 -0.65 -3.21
CA PHE A 11 9.75 0.11 -2.58
C PHE A 11 9.95 1.45 -3.28
N ARG A 12 10.08 2.50 -2.46
CA ARG A 12 10.27 3.89 -2.86
C ARG A 12 11.41 4.46 -2.01
N GLU A 13 12.43 5.01 -2.66
CA GLU A 13 13.62 5.54 -1.98
C GLU A 13 13.29 6.72 -1.06
N GLU A 14 12.24 7.48 -1.37
CA GLU A 14 11.72 8.55 -0.51
C GLU A 14 10.99 8.03 0.74
N HIS A 15 10.65 6.74 0.79
CA HIS A 15 9.96 6.07 1.90
C HIS A 15 10.75 4.85 2.38
N GLN A 16 12.01 5.07 2.78
CA GLN A 16 12.85 4.05 3.37
C GLN A 16 13.33 4.49 4.75
N THR A 17 13.72 3.51 5.57
CA THR A 17 14.45 3.76 6.81
C THR A 17 15.88 4.23 6.49
N PRO A 18 16.62 4.81 7.46
CA PRO A 18 18.03 5.17 7.26
C PRO A 18 18.94 4.00 6.84
N ASP A 19 18.50 2.76 7.08
CA ASP A 19 19.20 1.53 6.74
C ASP A 19 18.80 0.95 5.35
N ASN A 20 18.08 1.72 4.53
CA ASN A 20 17.54 1.29 3.23
C ASN A 20 16.51 0.14 3.31
N GLU A 21 15.85 -0.05 4.45
CA GLU A 21 14.71 -0.97 4.58
C GLU A 21 13.39 -0.25 4.29
N ALA A 22 12.37 -0.98 3.83
CA ALA A 22 11.04 -0.43 3.54
C ALA A 22 10.41 0.24 4.79
N LEU A 23 10.06 1.53 4.67
CA LEU A 23 9.31 2.25 5.69
C LEU A 23 7.80 2.21 5.38
N ARG A 24 7.07 1.38 6.13
CA ARG A 24 5.62 1.18 5.98
C ARG A 24 4.84 2.24 6.78
N ASP A 25 3.75 2.74 6.21
CA ASP A 25 2.82 3.69 6.85
C ASP A 25 1.46 3.01 7.06
N ASP A 26 1.38 2.25 8.14
CA ASP A 26 0.19 1.50 8.54
C ASP A 26 -1.03 2.40 8.84
N ALA A 27 -0.81 3.68 9.16
CA ALA A 27 -1.91 4.62 9.43
C ALA A 27 -2.69 4.98 8.15
N LYS A 28 -2.03 5.00 6.99
CA LYS A 28 -2.64 5.38 5.70
C LYS A 28 -2.85 4.20 4.75
N PHE A 29 -1.99 3.19 4.81
CA PHE A 29 -1.90 2.15 3.78
C PHE A 29 -2.12 0.73 4.28
N CYS A 30 -2.70 0.55 5.47
CA CYS A 30 -3.19 -0.73 5.97
C CYS A 30 -4.49 -1.16 5.27
N HIS A 31 -4.41 -1.37 3.96
CA HIS A 31 -5.51 -1.81 3.10
C HIS A 31 -4.97 -2.57 1.88
N ALA A 32 -5.78 -3.50 1.36
CA ALA A 32 -5.65 -4.00 0.01
C ALA A 32 -6.28 -3.00 -0.96
N SER A 33 -5.73 -2.85 -2.17
CA SER A 33 -6.32 -2.01 -3.20
C SER A 33 -6.27 -2.67 -4.58
N ALA A 34 -7.28 -2.37 -5.38
CA ALA A 34 -7.39 -2.83 -6.76
C ALA A 34 -7.98 -1.72 -7.63
N TRP A 35 -7.50 -1.63 -8.87
CA TRP A 35 -8.07 -0.75 -9.87
C TRP A 35 -9.06 -1.53 -10.73
N GLU A 36 -10.32 -1.12 -10.71
CA GLU A 36 -11.34 -1.61 -11.62
C GLU A 36 -11.29 -0.78 -12.91
N HIS A 37 -11.18 -1.48 -14.05
CA HIS A 37 -11.38 -0.88 -15.36
C HIS A 37 -12.88 -0.70 -15.62
N GLN A 38 -13.31 0.54 -15.87
CA GLN A 38 -14.70 0.87 -16.16
C GLN A 38 -14.84 1.45 -17.55
N THR A 39 -15.85 0.99 -18.27
CA THR A 39 -16.17 1.51 -19.61
C THR A 39 -17.66 1.76 -19.72
N THR A 40 -18.04 2.99 -20.03
CA THR A 40 -19.43 3.41 -20.21
C THR A 40 -19.56 4.10 -21.56
N GLY A 41 -20.05 3.35 -22.57
CA GLY A 41 -19.97 3.78 -23.96
C GLY A 41 -18.51 3.93 -24.40
N ASP A 42 -18.14 5.07 -24.98
CA ASP A 42 -16.78 5.36 -25.43
C ASP A 42 -15.86 5.93 -24.33
N LYS A 43 -16.35 6.08 -23.10
CA LYS A 43 -15.55 6.63 -21.99
C LYS A 43 -14.88 5.50 -21.21
N ILE A 44 -13.57 5.57 -21.09
CA ILE A 44 -12.74 4.70 -20.24
C ILE A 44 -12.40 5.45 -18.94
N SER A 45 -12.64 4.81 -17.81
CA SER A 45 -12.26 5.30 -16.48
C SER A 45 -11.71 4.18 -15.60
N TRP A 46 -11.08 4.55 -14.49
CA TRP A 46 -10.54 3.60 -13.51
C TRP A 46 -11.07 3.96 -12.13
N GLN A 47 -11.60 2.98 -11.42
CA GLN A 47 -12.06 3.14 -10.04
C GLN A 47 -11.08 2.43 -9.09
N LEU A 48 -10.60 3.14 -8.08
CA LEU A 48 -9.77 2.55 -7.02
C LEU A 48 -10.66 1.99 -5.91
N HIS A 49 -10.61 0.68 -5.71
CA HIS A 49 -11.20 0.02 -4.56
C HIS A 49 -10.17 -0.14 -3.46
N LYS A 50 -10.60 0.04 -2.21
CA LYS A 50 -9.77 -0.13 -1.02
C LYS A 50 -10.53 -0.94 0.02
N GLU A 51 -9.90 -1.99 0.53
CA GLU A 51 -10.44 -2.82 1.60
C GLU A 51 -9.50 -2.78 2.80
N ALA A 52 -10.00 -2.31 3.94
CA ALA A 52 -9.20 -2.16 5.15
C ALA A 52 -8.76 -3.54 5.69
N LEU A 53 -7.50 -3.65 6.07
CA LEU A 53 -6.98 -4.87 6.69
C LEU A 53 -6.97 -4.71 8.22
N ASN A 54 -7.65 -5.64 8.90
CA ASN A 54 -7.75 -5.65 10.36
C ASN A 54 -7.00 -6.85 10.94
N PHE A 55 -6.10 -6.58 11.88
CA PHE A 55 -5.25 -7.58 12.50
C PHE A 55 -5.61 -7.77 13.98
N GLU A 56 -6.40 -8.81 14.25
CA GLU A 56 -6.91 -9.11 15.60
C GLU A 56 -5.87 -9.84 16.45
N TYR A 57 -5.35 -10.95 15.93
CA TYR A 57 -4.52 -11.90 16.68
C TYR A 57 -3.02 -11.54 16.70
N VAL A 58 -2.52 -10.97 15.60
CA VAL A 58 -1.09 -10.59 15.47
C VAL A 58 -1.03 -9.11 15.17
N LYS A 59 -0.58 -8.30 16.13
CA LYS A 59 -0.46 -6.86 15.92
C LYS A 59 0.66 -6.55 14.94
N LEU A 60 0.45 -5.49 14.17
CA LEU A 60 1.43 -5.00 13.21
C LEU A 60 2.70 -4.54 13.94
N SER A 61 3.84 -4.96 13.42
CA SER A 61 5.15 -4.49 13.83
C SER A 61 5.95 -4.06 12.61
N GLN A 62 6.93 -3.16 12.82
CA GLN A 62 7.93 -2.85 11.82
C GLN A 62 8.83 -4.07 11.62
N ARG A 63 9.04 -4.45 10.36
CA ARG A 63 9.94 -5.55 10.01
C ARG A 63 11.35 -4.99 9.84
N SER A 64 12.33 -5.62 10.49
CA SER A 64 13.76 -5.38 10.29
C SER A 64 14.48 -6.71 10.22
N TYR A 65 15.59 -6.77 9.46
CA TYR A 65 16.41 -7.97 9.32
C TYR A 65 17.70 -7.93 10.15
N LYS A 66 17.85 -6.91 11.00
CA LYS A 66 18.91 -6.81 11.99
C LYS A 66 18.68 -7.74 13.18
#